data_AF-A0A3B9MM26-F1
#
_entry.id   AF-A0A3B9MM26-F1
#
_cell.length_a   1.000
_cell.length_b   1.000
_cell.length_c   1.000
_cell.angle_alpha   90.00
_cell.angle_beta   90.00
_cell.angle_gamma   90.00
#
_symmetry.space_group_name_H-M   'P 1'
#
loop_
_entity.id
_entity.type
_entity.pdbx_description
1 polymer ?
#
loop_
_entity_poly.entity_id
_entity_poly.type
_entity_poly.pdbx_seq_one_letter_code
_entity_poly.pdbx_strand_id
1 'polypeptide(L)'
;MKLKITYDVKSKTVLPKEIQVARSNRTFTFHINEEQFLSQISITADVKEPEKFYSEITPTPGQYSKATFELKTDDELYDSVIRDFQDLESLLSFSYNVKELDWNSQTYNLICETEEERKKANIFTA
;
A
#
# COMPACT_ATOMS: atom_id res chain seq x y z
N MET A 1 12.61 4.75 -4.43
CA MET A 1 11.41 5.12 -3.62
C MET A 1 10.31 4.17 -4.00
N LYS A 2 9.65 3.60 -2.99
CA LYS A 2 8.66 2.55 -3.19
C LYS A 2 7.40 2.85 -2.41
N LEU A 3 6.27 2.57 -3.04
CA LEU A 3 4.96 2.60 -2.43
C LEU A 3 4.61 1.17 -2.01
N LYS A 4 4.44 0.93 -0.72
CA LYS A 4 3.92 -0.31 -0.18
C LYS A 4 2.51 -0.10 0.36
N ILE A 5 1.54 -0.77 -0.25
CA ILE A 5 0.17 -0.85 0.27
C ILE A 5 -0.04 -2.26 0.81
N THR A 6 -0.62 -2.36 2.01
CA THR A 6 -0.96 -3.63 2.65
C THR A 6 -2.44 -3.65 2.98
N TYR A 7 -3.08 -4.80 2.76
CA TYR A 7 -4.42 -5.10 3.25
C TYR A 7 -4.41 -6.40 4.05
N ASP A 8 -5.23 -6.44 5.07
CA ASP A 8 -5.56 -7.66 5.79
C ASP A 8 -6.47 -8.54 4.91
N VAL A 9 -6.34 -9.85 5.09
CA VAL A 9 -7.05 -10.84 4.31
C VAL A 9 -7.75 -11.81 5.25
N LYS A 10 -9.04 -12.01 5.00
CA LYS A 10 -9.79 -13.09 5.64
C LYS A 10 -9.64 -14.34 4.80
N SER A 11 -8.70 -15.20 5.18
CA SER A 11 -8.46 -16.45 4.48
C SER A 11 -8.32 -17.66 5.42
N LYS A 12 -8.60 -18.84 4.87
CA LYS A 12 -8.23 -20.13 5.46
C LYS A 12 -7.13 -20.83 4.66
N THR A 13 -6.53 -20.14 3.68
CA THR A 13 -5.41 -20.64 2.89
C THR A 13 -4.21 -20.83 3.80
N VAL A 14 -3.73 -22.07 3.90
CA VAL A 14 -2.47 -22.37 4.60
C VAL A 14 -1.32 -22.20 3.62
N LEU A 15 -0.30 -21.47 4.02
CA LEU A 15 0.95 -21.32 3.27
C LEU A 15 2.12 -21.83 4.12
N PRO A 16 3.05 -22.62 3.55
CA PRO A 16 4.16 -23.20 4.30
C PRO A 16 5.17 -22.14 4.80
N LYS A 17 5.18 -20.97 4.17
CA LYS A 17 6.00 -19.80 4.51
C LYS A 17 5.44 -18.56 3.81
N GLU A 18 5.91 -17.39 4.22
CA GLU A 18 5.70 -16.15 3.45
C GLU A 18 6.18 -16.34 2.01
N ILE A 19 5.37 -15.87 1.06
CA ILE A 19 5.68 -15.92 -0.36
C ILE A 19 5.88 -14.50 -0.86
N GLN A 20 6.99 -14.28 -1.55
CA GLN A 20 7.24 -13.05 -2.29
C GLN A 20 7.32 -13.37 -3.79
N VAL A 21 6.56 -12.65 -4.58
CA VAL A 21 6.53 -12.78 -6.04
C VAL A 21 6.86 -11.42 -6.63
N ALA A 22 7.99 -11.32 -7.31
CA ALA A 22 8.33 -10.14 -8.09
C ALA A 22 7.77 -10.26 -9.50
N ARG A 23 7.06 -9.24 -9.98
CA ARG A 23 6.57 -9.15 -11.35
C ARG A 23 6.72 -7.71 -11.85
N SER A 24 7.50 -7.55 -12.92
CA SER A 24 7.79 -6.24 -13.52
C SER A 24 8.38 -5.26 -12.49
N ASN A 25 7.67 -4.17 -12.17
CA ASN A 25 8.06 -3.14 -11.22
C ASN A 25 7.31 -3.27 -9.87
N ARG A 26 6.83 -4.47 -9.55
CA ARG A 26 6.03 -4.75 -8.36
C ARG A 26 6.50 -6.00 -7.65
N THR A 27 6.41 -5.96 -6.33
CA THR A 27 6.63 -7.10 -5.45
C THR A 27 5.38 -7.36 -4.65
N PHE A 28 4.82 -8.54 -4.83
CA PHE A 28 3.66 -9.05 -4.11
C PHE A 28 4.15 -9.89 -2.95
N THR A 29 3.70 -9.62 -1.74
CA THR A 29 4.07 -10.36 -0.53
C THR A 29 2.83 -10.90 0.15
N PHE A 30 2.82 -12.21 0.40
CA PHE A 30 1.75 -12.95 1.05
C PHE A 30 2.20 -13.32 2.45
N HIS A 31 1.78 -12.52 3.44
CA HIS A 31 2.17 -12.68 4.83
C HIS A 31 1.31 -13.74 5.52
N ILE A 32 1.94 -14.52 6.39
CA ILE A 32 1.27 -15.54 7.19
C ILE A 32 1.19 -15.12 8.66
N ASN A 33 0.15 -15.54 9.36
CA ASN A 33 0.06 -15.41 10.82
C ASN A 33 0.75 -16.59 11.54
N GLU A 34 0.70 -16.56 12.87
CA GLU A 34 1.26 -17.61 13.74
C GLU A 34 0.64 -19.00 13.49
N GLU A 35 -0.57 -19.05 12.95
CA GLU A 35 -1.29 -20.27 12.59
C GLU A 35 -1.01 -20.74 11.14
N GLN A 36 -0.05 -20.12 10.44
CA GLN A 36 0.31 -20.39 9.05
C GLN A 36 -0.79 -20.08 8.01
N PHE A 37 -1.81 -19.32 8.39
CA PHE A 37 -2.81 -18.82 7.45
C PHE A 37 -2.36 -17.53 6.80
N LEU A 38 -2.72 -17.35 5.53
CA LEU A 38 -2.59 -16.08 4.84
C LEU A 38 -3.39 -15.01 5.58
N SER A 39 -2.71 -14.04 6.16
CA SER A 39 -3.30 -12.99 6.99
C SER A 39 -3.27 -11.62 6.33
N GLN A 40 -2.25 -11.33 5.52
CA GLN A 40 -2.11 -10.04 4.86
C GLN A 40 -1.49 -10.20 3.47
N ILE A 41 -1.87 -9.31 2.56
CA ILE A 41 -1.20 -9.17 1.26
C ILE A 41 -0.66 -7.76 1.16
N SER A 42 0.59 -7.63 0.76
CA SER A 42 1.17 -6.33 0.43
C SER A 42 1.69 -6.28 -1.00
N ILE A 43 1.48 -5.14 -1.64
CA ILE A 43 2.04 -4.81 -2.96
C ILE A 43 3.00 -3.66 -2.77
N THR A 44 4.25 -3.88 -3.14
CA THR A 44 5.28 -2.84 -3.21
C THR A 44 5.51 -2.49 -4.66
N ALA A 45 5.28 -1.23 -5.04
CA ALA A 45 5.49 -0.72 -6.37
C ALA A 45 6.61 0.34 -6.39
N ASP A 46 7.43 0.33 -7.44
CA ASP A 46 8.43 1.37 -7.63
C ASP A 46 7.76 2.70 -8.03
N VAL A 47 8.10 3.78 -7.32
CA VAL A 47 7.65 5.14 -7.62
C VAL A 47 8.57 5.74 -8.66
N LYS A 48 8.03 6.07 -9.84
CA LYS A 48 8.78 6.70 -10.93
C LYS A 48 8.87 8.21 -10.82
N GLU A 49 7.84 8.84 -10.25
CA GLU A 49 7.72 10.30 -10.11
C GLU A 49 7.53 10.65 -8.62
N PRO A 50 8.60 10.66 -7.81
CA PRO A 50 8.53 10.98 -6.38
C PRO A 50 7.89 12.34 -6.08
N GLU A 51 8.03 13.30 -6.99
CA GLU A 51 7.46 14.65 -6.90
C GLU A 51 5.92 14.69 -6.86
N LYS A 52 5.25 13.64 -7.33
CA LYS A 52 3.77 13.54 -7.22
C LYS A 52 3.31 13.22 -5.80
N PHE A 53 4.23 12.79 -4.92
CA PHE A 53 3.94 12.55 -3.51
C PHE A 53 4.29 13.80 -2.70
N TYR A 54 3.27 14.54 -2.25
CA TYR A 54 3.48 15.71 -1.39
C TYR A 54 2.39 15.82 -0.34
N SER A 55 2.76 16.30 0.84
CA SER A 55 1.80 16.68 1.88
C SER A 55 1.54 18.17 1.82
N GLU A 56 0.27 18.53 1.66
CA GLU A 56 -0.21 19.91 1.69
C GLU A 56 -0.88 20.14 3.04
N ILE A 57 -0.44 21.19 3.73
CA ILE A 57 -1.08 21.64 4.97
C ILE A 57 -1.98 22.81 4.57
N THR A 58 -3.27 22.55 4.42
CA THR A 58 -4.24 23.59 4.10
C THR A 58 -4.79 24.17 5.41
N PRO A 59 -4.48 25.43 5.77
CA PRO A 59 -5.06 26.05 6.96
C PRO A 59 -6.57 26.21 6.76
N THR A 60 -7.38 25.77 7.73
CA THR A 60 -8.84 25.96 7.64
C THR A 60 -9.15 27.46 7.82
N PRO A 61 -9.81 28.12 6.84
CA PRO A 61 -10.13 29.54 6.95
C PRO A 61 -10.94 29.83 8.21
N GLY A 62 -10.41 30.68 9.09
CA GLY A 62 -11.09 31.08 10.34
C GLY A 62 -10.82 30.21 11.57
N GLN A 63 -10.00 29.15 11.48
CA GLN A 63 -9.59 28.34 12.63
C GLN A 63 -8.06 28.22 12.70
N TYR A 64 -7.42 29.10 13.47
CA TYR A 64 -5.96 29.13 13.67
C TYR A 64 -5.35 27.84 14.22
N SER A 65 -6.16 26.93 14.77
CA SER A 65 -5.73 25.67 15.38
C SER A 65 -6.08 24.42 14.57
N LYS A 66 -6.72 24.56 13.40
CA LYS A 66 -7.11 23.42 12.55
C LYS A 66 -6.49 23.56 11.17
N ALA A 67 -5.52 22.70 10.90
CA ALA A 67 -4.95 22.51 9.59
C ALA A 67 -5.40 21.15 9.06
N THR A 68 -5.79 21.10 7.78
CA THR A 68 -6.07 19.86 7.09
C THR A 68 -4.77 19.37 6.47
N PHE A 69 -4.37 18.16 6.80
CA PHE A 69 -3.21 17.50 6.19
C PHE A 69 -3.72 16.66 5.03
N GLU A 70 -3.44 17.10 3.80
CA GLU A 70 -3.75 16.35 2.59
C GLU A 70 -2.46 15.69 2.09
N LEU A 71 -2.36 14.37 2.23
CA LEU A 71 -1.30 13.61 1.57
C LEU A 71 -1.75 13.36 0.14
N LYS A 72 -1.18 14.10 -0.81
CA LYS A 72 -1.38 13.80 -2.23
C LYS A 72 -0.44 12.67 -2.64
N THR A 73 -1.04 11.70 -3.29
CA THR A 73 -0.36 10.54 -3.86
C THR A 73 -0.36 10.64 -5.37
N ASP A 74 0.52 9.89 -6.03
CA ASP A 74 0.37 9.64 -7.46
C ASP A 74 -0.89 8.78 -7.66
N ASP A 75 -2.01 9.44 -7.97
CA ASP A 75 -3.33 8.79 -8.12
C ASP A 75 -3.31 7.70 -9.20
N GLU A 76 -2.55 7.89 -10.27
CA GLU A 76 -2.41 6.88 -11.33
C GLU A 76 -1.71 5.63 -10.82
N LEU A 77 -0.63 5.81 -10.04
CA LEU A 77 0.07 4.70 -9.41
C LEU A 77 -0.81 4.02 -8.37
N TYR A 78 -1.49 4.80 -7.53
CA TYR A 78 -2.40 4.30 -6.51
C TYR A 78 -3.52 3.45 -7.13
N ASP A 79 -4.28 4.01 -8.07
CA ASP A 79 -5.37 3.31 -8.78
C ASP A 79 -4.86 2.07 -9.52
N SER A 80 -3.63 2.11 -10.01
CA SER A 80 -3.01 0.95 -10.63
C SER A 80 -2.64 -0.14 -9.61
N VAL A 81 -2.23 0.21 -8.38
CA VAL A 81 -2.00 -0.77 -7.30
C VAL A 81 -3.32 -1.33 -6.78
N ILE A 82 -4.37 -0.51 -6.64
CA ILE A 82 -5.70 -0.98 -6.25
C ILE A 82 -6.26 -1.97 -7.28
N ARG A 83 -6.08 -1.72 -8.58
CA ARG A 83 -6.45 -2.68 -9.63
C ARG A 83 -5.74 -4.02 -9.48
N ASP A 84 -4.45 -4.03 -9.17
CA ASP A 84 -3.74 -5.28 -8.90
C ASP A 84 -4.30 -6.05 -7.69
N PHE A 85 -4.75 -5.34 -6.64
CA PHE A 85 -5.42 -5.98 -5.51
C PHE A 85 -6.77 -6.59 -5.92
N GLN A 86 -7.56 -5.90 -6.75
CA GLN A 86 -8.83 -6.42 -7.26
C GLN A 86 -8.64 -7.66 -8.15
N ASP A 87 -7.62 -7.64 -9.01
CA ASP A 87 -7.24 -8.79 -9.85
C ASP A 87 -6.77 -9.97 -8.98
N LEU A 88 -5.99 -9.69 -7.94
CA LEU A 88 -5.56 -10.71 -6.97
C LEU A 88 -6.72 -11.27 -6.17
N GLU A 89 -7.63 -10.43 -5.68
CA GLU A 89 -8.82 -10.88 -4.95
C GLU A 89 -9.62 -11.86 -5.81
N SER A 90 -9.87 -11.49 -7.06
CA SER A 90 -10.60 -12.31 -8.02
C SER A 90 -9.90 -13.65 -8.28
N LEU A 91 -8.58 -13.63 -8.48
CA LEU A 91 -7.78 -14.83 -8.72
C LEU A 91 -7.75 -15.77 -7.50
N LEU A 92 -7.52 -15.20 -6.30
CA LEU A 92 -7.37 -15.94 -5.06
C LEU A 92 -8.69 -16.47 -4.52
N SER A 93 -9.78 -15.74 -4.73
CA SER A 93 -11.13 -16.20 -4.42
C SER A 93 -11.50 -17.43 -5.24
N PHE A 94 -11.13 -17.43 -6.54
CA PHE A 94 -11.38 -18.58 -7.41
C PHE A 94 -10.48 -19.78 -7.11
N SER A 95 -9.20 -19.55 -6.83
CA SER A 95 -8.18 -20.61 -6.87
C SER A 95 -7.69 -21.08 -5.49
N TYR A 96 -7.82 -20.26 -4.43
CA TYR A 96 -7.12 -20.49 -3.16
C TYR A 96 -7.98 -20.31 -1.91
N ASN A 97 -9.30 -20.16 -2.03
CA ASN A 97 -10.24 -20.01 -0.91
C ASN A 97 -9.93 -18.81 0.01
N VAL A 98 -9.41 -17.74 -0.59
CA VAL A 98 -9.36 -16.42 0.03
C VAL A 98 -10.76 -15.83 -0.03
N LYS A 99 -11.36 -15.51 1.12
CA LYS A 99 -12.75 -15.03 1.12
C LYS A 99 -12.85 -13.59 0.65
N GLU A 100 -11.99 -12.73 1.20
CA GLU A 100 -12.15 -11.28 1.07
C GLU A 100 -10.86 -10.58 1.51
N LEU A 101 -10.49 -9.52 0.79
CA LEU A 101 -9.56 -8.49 1.24
C LEU A 101 -10.33 -7.46 2.06
N ASP A 102 -9.86 -7.15 3.27
CA ASP A 102 -10.48 -6.10 4.09
C ASP A 102 -10.05 -4.73 3.57
N TRP A 103 -10.81 -4.18 2.63
CA TRP A 103 -10.55 -2.88 2.00
C TRP A 103 -10.50 -1.70 2.98
N ASN A 104 -10.96 -1.86 4.23
CA ASN A 104 -10.87 -0.82 5.26
C ASN A 104 -9.58 -0.91 6.11
N SER A 105 -8.82 -2.00 5.99
CA SER A 105 -7.57 -2.25 6.72
C SER A 105 -6.32 -1.66 6.05
N GLN A 106 -6.52 -0.79 5.06
CA GLN A 106 -5.45 -0.27 4.23
C GLN A 106 -4.33 0.36 5.07
N THR A 107 -3.13 -0.19 4.93
CA THR A 107 -1.93 0.43 5.49
C THR A 107 -1.06 0.95 4.35
N TYR A 108 -0.83 2.25 4.36
CA TYR A 108 -0.03 2.94 3.36
C TYR A 108 1.38 3.22 3.91
N ASN A 109 2.41 2.70 3.24
CA ASN A 109 3.80 2.90 3.63
C ASN A 109 4.62 3.38 2.43
N LEU A 110 5.37 4.46 2.64
CA LEU A 110 6.21 5.05 1.62
C LEU A 110 7.68 4.87 2.03
N ILE A 111 8.38 4.03 1.28
CA ILE A 111 9.75 3.62 1.57
C ILE A 111 10.68 4.51 0.74
N CYS A 112 11.26 5.52 1.40
CA CYS A 112 12.34 6.33 0.84
C CYS A 112 13.67 5.59 1.03
N GLU A 113 14.37 5.28 -0.06
CA GLU A 113 15.66 4.59 -0.01
C GLU A 113 16.81 5.59 0.14
N THR A 114 16.58 6.87 -0.23
CA THR A 114 17.57 7.96 -0.14
C THR A 114 17.00 9.22 0.52
N GLU A 115 17.90 10.05 1.06
CA GLU A 115 17.53 11.34 1.66
C GLU A 115 17.06 12.36 0.61
N GLU A 116 17.54 12.25 -0.64
CA GLU A 116 17.06 13.08 -1.76
C GLU A 116 15.61 12.76 -2.13
N GLU A 117 15.21 11.49 -2.11
CA GLU A 117 13.82 11.08 -2.33
C GLU A 117 12.90 11.59 -1.23
N ARG A 118 13.38 11.58 0.03
CA ARG A 118 12.64 12.14 1.17
C ARG A 118 12.50 13.66 1.11
N LYS A 119 13.41 14.38 0.44
CA LYS A 119 13.29 15.83 0.21
C LYS A 119 12.36 16.16 -0.96
N LYS A 120 12.35 15.30 -1.99
CA LYS A 120 11.45 15.43 -3.15
C LYS A 120 10.01 15.09 -2.80
N ALA A 121 9.84 14.01 -2.04
CA ALA A 121 8.57 13.67 -1.43
C ALA A 121 8.37 14.62 -0.26
N ASN A 122 7.65 15.72 -0.46
CA ASN A 122 7.42 16.75 0.56
C ASN A 122 6.45 16.23 1.65
N ILE A 123 6.82 15.15 2.34
CA ILE A 123 6.00 14.40 3.28
C ILE A 123 6.45 14.81 4.69
N PHE A 124 5.57 15.49 5.42
CA PHE A 124 5.77 15.73 6.84
C PHE A 124 5.70 14.39 7.58
N THR A 125 6.85 13.88 8.01
CA THR A 125 6.92 12.90 9.09
C THR A 125 6.72 13.64 10.42
N ALA A 126 5.61 13.36 11.10
CA ALA A 126 5.37 13.77 12.49
C ALA A 126 6.36 13.10 13.45
#